data_AF-A0A7C9GTI4-F1
#
_entry.id   AF-A0A7C9GTI4-F1
#
_cell.length_a   1.000
_cell.length_b   1.000
_cell.length_c   1.000
_cell.angle_alpha   90.00
_cell.angle_beta   90.00
_cell.angle_gamma   90.00
#
_symmetry.space_group_name_H-M   'P 1'
#
loop_
_entity.id
_entity.type
_entity.pdbx_description
1 polymer ?
#
loop_
_entity_poly.entity_id
_entity_poly.type
_entity_poly.pdbx_seq_one_letter_code
_entity_poly.pdbx_strand_id
1 'polypeptide(L)'
;MEEKLIDTKNKPAVNIIAGVTNIKSIYNKTPCIFVIEHGYIARKNFTVDKMSEWHGDLWAPWIGDKYEPNKAIHLYTGRECKSEIDVWIFQDYWNPPNENAVKYSLNRAFNYDDAVEIPGSNRGGGNKILTLELNDNNIGLKMI
;
A
#
# COMPACT_ATOMS: atom_id res chain seq x y z
N MET A 1 13.20 -19.29 -52.13
CA MET A 1 13.12 -18.14 -51.19
C MET A 1 12.02 -18.51 -50.22
N GLU A 2 12.38 -19.21 -49.15
CA GLU A 2 11.43 -19.70 -48.14
C GLU A 2 11.33 -18.64 -47.04
N GLU A 3 10.14 -18.09 -46.84
CA GLU A 3 9.84 -17.22 -45.71
C GLU A 3 9.77 -18.08 -44.45
N LYS A 4 10.73 -17.86 -43.54
CA LYS A 4 10.68 -18.41 -42.18
C LYS A 4 9.55 -17.73 -41.42
N LEU A 5 8.46 -18.47 -41.20
CA LEU A 5 7.47 -18.18 -40.17
C LEU A 5 8.18 -18.19 -38.81
N ILE A 6 8.41 -17.01 -38.25
CA ILE A 6 8.93 -16.85 -36.90
C ILE A 6 7.76 -17.16 -35.96
N ASP A 7 7.77 -18.36 -35.39
CA ASP A 7 6.87 -18.74 -34.31
C ASP A 7 7.21 -17.91 -33.06
N THR A 8 6.42 -16.87 -32.82
CA THR A 8 6.55 -16.00 -31.64
C THR A 8 5.93 -16.60 -30.37
N LYS A 9 5.52 -17.88 -30.35
CA LYS A 9 4.79 -18.47 -29.20
C LYS A 9 5.64 -18.92 -28.02
N ASN A 10 6.94 -18.69 -28.00
CA ASN A 10 7.79 -19.03 -26.85
C ASN A 10 8.66 -17.85 -26.41
N LYS A 11 8.03 -16.69 -26.15
CA LYS A 11 8.54 -15.87 -25.05
C LYS A 11 8.15 -16.60 -23.77
N PRO A 12 9.09 -17.10 -22.95
CA PRO A 12 8.72 -17.53 -21.61
C PRO A 12 8.01 -16.34 -20.97
N ALA A 13 6.76 -16.54 -20.54
CA ALA A 13 6.13 -15.64 -19.60
C ALA A 13 7.10 -15.60 -18.42
N VAL A 14 7.82 -14.49 -18.30
CA VAL A 14 8.61 -14.18 -17.12
C VAL A 14 7.58 -13.95 -16.03
N ASN A 15 7.13 -15.07 -15.45
CA ASN A 15 6.13 -15.13 -14.43
C ASN A 15 6.84 -14.78 -13.13
N ILE A 16 7.23 -13.51 -13.00
CA ILE A 16 7.64 -13.01 -11.71
C ILE A 16 6.37 -12.65 -10.97
N ILE A 17 6.16 -13.27 -9.83
CA ILE A 17 5.47 -12.64 -8.72
C ILE A 17 6.39 -11.48 -8.23
N ALA A 18 6.73 -10.50 -9.09
CA ALA A 18 7.59 -9.34 -8.80
C ALA A 18 6.79 -8.08 -8.47
N GLY A 19 5.49 -8.06 -8.78
CA GLY A 19 4.72 -6.82 -8.74
C GLY A 19 4.25 -6.40 -7.35
N VAL A 20 4.27 -7.27 -6.33
CA VAL A 20 3.69 -6.95 -5.02
C VAL A 20 4.65 -6.09 -4.20
N THR A 21 4.12 -5.02 -3.64
CA THR A 21 4.83 -4.13 -2.72
C THR A 21 4.90 -4.76 -1.33
N ASN A 22 6.09 -4.84 -0.77
CA ASN A 22 6.33 -5.18 0.63
C ASN A 22 6.79 -3.94 1.38
N ILE A 23 5.98 -3.43 2.30
CA ILE A 23 6.36 -2.34 3.18
C ILE A 23 7.28 -2.91 4.25
N LYS A 24 8.59 -2.69 4.07
CA LYS A 24 9.62 -3.20 4.97
C LYS A 24 9.79 -2.35 6.21
N SER A 25 9.52 -1.05 6.08
CA SER A 25 9.60 -0.10 7.18
C SER A 25 8.46 0.91 7.13
N ILE A 26 7.99 1.32 8.30
CA ILE A 26 7.05 2.44 8.46
C ILE A 26 7.72 3.47 9.38
N TYR A 27 8.01 4.64 8.84
CA TYR A 27 8.50 5.80 9.59
C TYR A 27 7.32 6.64 10.06
N ASN A 28 7.02 6.57 11.35
CA ASN A 28 6.04 7.44 11.96
C ASN A 28 6.72 8.72 12.46
N LYS A 29 6.72 9.77 11.64
CA LYS A 29 7.26 11.09 12.02
C LYS A 29 6.20 11.99 12.64
N THR A 30 5.13 11.39 13.15
CA THR A 30 4.03 12.12 13.78
C THR A 30 4.12 12.02 15.30
N PRO A 31 3.51 12.97 16.04
CA PRO A 31 3.36 12.87 17.49
C PRO A 31 2.32 11.83 17.95
N CYS A 32 1.70 11.08 17.04
CA CYS A 32 0.62 10.15 17.32
C CYS A 32 1.06 8.70 17.19
N ILE A 33 0.47 7.81 17.99
CA ILE A 33 0.64 6.36 17.84
C ILE A 33 -0.29 5.88 16.74
N PHE A 34 0.26 5.15 15.78
CA PHE A 34 -0.52 4.48 14.74
C PHE A 34 -0.69 3.00 15.06
N VAL A 35 -1.92 2.51 14.98
CA VAL A 35 -2.25 1.10 14.92
C VAL A 35 -2.33 0.70 13.46
N ILE A 36 -1.68 -0.40 13.11
CA ILE A 36 -1.67 -0.97 11.77
C ILE A 36 -2.40 -2.30 11.84
N GLU A 37 -3.47 -2.45 11.05
CA GLU A 37 -4.25 -3.68 10.94
C GLU A 37 -4.24 -4.17 9.51
N HIS A 38 -3.78 -5.40 9.29
CA HIS A 38 -3.86 -6.03 7.99
C HIS A 38 -5.16 -6.85 7.88
N GLY A 39 -6.05 -6.48 6.96
CA GLY A 39 -7.35 -7.15 6.82
C GLY A 39 -7.28 -8.61 6.34
N TYR A 40 -6.43 -8.91 5.34
CA TYR A 40 -6.34 -10.26 4.76
C TYR A 40 -5.52 -11.28 5.59
N ILE A 41 -4.42 -10.85 6.21
CA ILE A 41 -3.55 -11.74 6.98
C ILE A 41 -4.08 -11.79 8.41
N ALA A 42 -4.77 -12.90 8.74
CA ALA A 42 -5.43 -13.15 10.02
C ALA A 42 -4.71 -12.49 11.21
N ARG A 43 -5.21 -11.30 11.59
CA ARG A 43 -4.84 -10.53 12.78
C ARG A 43 -3.38 -10.10 12.87
N LYS A 44 -2.70 -9.81 11.75
CA LYS A 44 -1.46 -9.04 11.85
C LYS A 44 -1.82 -7.61 12.24
N ASN A 45 -1.74 -7.34 13.54
CA ASN A 45 -1.84 -6.02 14.12
C ASN A 45 -0.54 -5.68 14.83
N PHE A 46 -0.15 -4.41 14.75
CA PHE A 46 0.97 -3.88 15.51
C PHE A 46 0.83 -2.38 15.62
N THR A 47 1.59 -1.79 16.53
CA THR A 47 1.66 -0.35 16.70
C THR A 47 2.99 0.18 16.20
N VAL A 48 2.97 1.40 15.67
CA VAL A 48 4.16 2.20 15.42
C VAL A 48 4.06 3.41 16.35
N ASP A 49 4.97 3.47 17.33
CA ASP A 49 4.99 4.55 18.32
C ASP A 49 5.29 5.90 17.64
N LYS A 50 5.01 6.99 18.35
CA LYS A 50 5.28 8.35 17.89
C LYS A 50 6.79 8.54 17.64
N MET A 51 7.13 9.28 16.59
CA MET A 51 8.52 9.59 16.24
C MET A 51 9.44 8.35 16.15
N SER A 52 8.89 7.19 15.77
CA SER A 52 9.59 5.92 15.72
C SER A 52 9.49 5.26 14.35
N GLU A 53 10.20 4.15 14.19
CA GLU A 53 10.11 3.30 13.02
C GLU A 53 9.70 1.88 13.41
N TRP A 54 8.96 1.23 12.51
CA TRP A 54 8.71 -0.20 12.56
C TRP A 54 9.43 -0.87 11.39
N HIS A 55 9.88 -2.11 11.59
CA HIS A 55 10.48 -2.96 10.56
C HIS A 55 9.84 -4.34 10.53
N GLY A 56 9.63 -4.89 9.33
CA GLY A 56 9.09 -6.24 9.18
C GLY A 56 8.68 -6.54 7.74
N ASP A 57 7.74 -7.46 7.56
CA ASP A 57 7.11 -7.75 6.27
C ASP A 57 5.64 -7.37 6.30
N LEU A 58 5.24 -6.38 5.54
CA LEU A 58 3.86 -5.96 5.40
C LEU A 58 3.53 -5.84 3.92
N TRP A 59 3.02 -6.94 3.36
CA TRP A 59 2.65 -7.02 1.96
C TRP A 59 1.40 -6.19 1.69
N ALA A 60 1.48 -5.25 0.74
CA ALA A 60 0.33 -4.49 0.29
C ALA A 60 -0.64 -5.43 -0.45
N PRO A 61 -1.89 -5.54 -0.01
CA PRO A 61 -2.87 -6.43 -0.64
C PRO A 61 -3.25 -5.91 -2.02
N TRP A 62 -3.42 -6.82 -2.97
CA TRP A 62 -4.04 -6.52 -4.27
C TRP A 62 -5.55 -6.32 -4.11
N ILE A 63 -6.03 -5.16 -4.55
CA ILE A 63 -7.46 -4.82 -4.58
C ILE A 63 -7.77 -4.25 -5.97
N GLY A 64 -8.78 -4.83 -6.62
CA GLY A 64 -9.21 -4.44 -7.96
C GLY A 64 -10.53 -3.67 -7.97
N ASP A 65 -11.30 -3.73 -6.88
CA ASP A 65 -12.57 -3.03 -6.77
C ASP A 65 -13.00 -2.75 -5.30
N LYS A 66 -14.11 -2.04 -5.16
CA LYS A 66 -14.68 -1.63 -3.86
C LYS A 66 -15.30 -2.75 -3.02
N TYR A 67 -15.46 -3.96 -3.56
CA TYR A 67 -16.07 -5.09 -2.87
C TYR A 67 -15.06 -5.95 -2.11
N GLU A 68 -13.80 -5.52 -2.05
CA GLU A 68 -12.72 -6.21 -1.33
C GLU A 68 -12.14 -5.42 -0.12
N PRO A 69 -12.94 -4.66 0.65
CA PRO A 69 -12.43 -3.76 1.67
C PRO A 69 -11.70 -4.49 2.80
N ASN A 70 -12.08 -5.74 3.05
CA ASN A 70 -11.50 -6.60 4.07
C ASN A 70 -10.05 -7.02 3.78
N LYS A 71 -9.50 -6.71 2.60
CA LYS A 71 -8.11 -7.00 2.28
C LYS A 71 -7.15 -5.92 2.75
N ALA A 72 -7.61 -4.66 2.70
CA ALA A 72 -6.79 -3.47 2.87
C ALA A 72 -6.03 -3.43 4.20
N ILE A 73 -4.93 -2.68 4.22
CA ILE A 73 -4.23 -2.32 5.44
C ILE A 73 -4.89 -1.06 5.99
N HIS A 74 -5.37 -1.10 7.23
CA HIS A 74 -5.93 0.05 7.93
C HIS A 74 -4.91 0.60 8.90
N LEU A 75 -4.61 1.89 8.78
CA LEU A 75 -3.77 2.64 9.69
C LEU A 75 -4.65 3.67 10.38
N TYR A 76 -4.70 3.62 11.70
CA TYR A 76 -5.48 4.60 12.45
C TYR A 76 -4.81 5.03 13.74
N THR A 77 -5.13 6.23 14.17
CA THR A 77 -4.60 6.78 15.42
C THR A 77 -5.38 6.28 16.63
N GLY A 78 -4.67 6.00 17.72
CA GLY A 78 -5.30 5.78 19.03
C GLY A 78 -5.91 7.07 19.60
N ARG A 79 -6.71 6.92 20.68
CA ARG A 79 -7.41 8.03 21.37
C ARG A 79 -6.50 9.16 21.90
N GLU A 80 -5.21 8.92 21.97
CA GLU A 80 -4.21 9.89 22.45
C GLU A 80 -3.82 10.92 21.39
N CYS A 81 -4.12 10.68 20.11
CA CYS A 81 -3.89 11.65 19.06
C CYS A 81 -4.96 12.75 19.08
N LYS A 82 -4.56 14.01 18.87
CA LYS A 82 -5.49 15.14 18.77
C LYS A 82 -6.40 15.07 17.55
N SER A 83 -5.98 14.35 16.51
CA SER A 83 -6.72 14.17 15.26
C SER A 83 -7.04 12.69 15.08
N GLU A 84 -8.30 12.38 14.83
CA GLU A 84 -8.70 11.05 14.38
C GLU A 84 -8.28 10.91 12.91
N ILE A 85 -7.34 10.01 12.65
CA ILE A 85 -6.81 9.74 11.31
C ILE A 85 -7.13 8.29 10.98
N ASP A 86 -7.76 8.08 9.83
CA ASP A 86 -8.04 6.78 9.24
C ASP A 86 -7.48 6.73 7.82
N VAL A 87 -6.56 5.81 7.58
CA VAL A 87 -5.93 5.60 6.28
C VAL A 87 -6.07 4.15 5.86
N TRP A 88 -6.53 3.93 4.65
CA TRP A 88 -6.59 2.61 4.05
C TRP A 88 -5.56 2.51 2.94
N ILE A 89 -4.71 1.48 2.96
CA ILE A 89 -3.63 1.27 1.98
C ILE A 89 -3.82 -0.07 1.28
N PHE A 90 -3.63 -0.06 -0.04
CA PHE A 90 -3.69 -1.24 -0.89
C PHE A 90 -2.90 -1.00 -2.18
N GLN A 91 -2.61 -2.08 -2.90
CA GLN A 91 -2.01 -2.02 -4.21
C GLN A 91 -3.07 -2.27 -5.28
N ASP A 92 -3.27 -1.30 -6.15
CA ASP A 92 -4.25 -1.34 -7.23
C ASP A 92 -3.63 -1.99 -8.48
N TYR A 93 -4.13 -3.16 -8.85
CA TYR A 93 -3.71 -3.87 -10.06
C TYR A 93 -4.65 -3.61 -11.25
N TRP A 94 -5.78 -2.91 -11.01
CA TRP A 94 -6.86 -2.73 -11.98
C TRP A 94 -6.87 -1.34 -12.61
N ASN A 95 -6.62 -0.27 -11.84
CA ASN A 95 -6.78 1.10 -12.32
C ASN A 95 -5.61 2.05 -11.96
N PRO A 96 -4.76 2.46 -12.91
CA PRO A 96 -4.64 1.95 -14.28
C PRO A 96 -4.15 0.49 -14.32
N PRO A 97 -4.58 -0.29 -15.33
CA PRO A 97 -4.26 -1.72 -15.39
C PRO A 97 -2.75 -1.95 -15.55
N ASN A 98 -2.22 -2.94 -14.83
CA ASN A 98 -0.80 -3.35 -14.82
C ASN A 98 0.21 -2.35 -14.22
N GLU A 99 -0.23 -1.20 -13.73
CA GLU A 99 0.65 -0.18 -13.12
C GLU A 99 0.97 -0.51 -11.65
N ASN A 100 0.12 -1.32 -11.00
CA ASN A 100 0.40 -1.89 -9.69
C ASN A 100 0.73 -0.83 -8.63
N ALA A 101 0.06 0.32 -8.71
CA ALA A 101 0.33 1.47 -7.87
C ALA A 101 -0.23 1.24 -6.47
N VAL A 102 0.57 1.56 -5.44
CA VAL A 102 0.05 1.62 -4.07
C VAL A 102 -0.74 2.91 -3.90
N LYS A 103 -1.99 2.75 -3.44
CA LYS A 103 -2.95 3.81 -3.23
C LYS A 103 -3.36 3.89 -1.76
N TYR A 104 -3.96 5.03 -1.42
CA TYR A 104 -4.58 5.24 -0.13
C TYR A 104 -5.89 6.04 -0.21
N SER A 105 -6.76 5.84 0.79
CA SER A 105 -7.95 6.66 1.01
C SER A 105 -7.99 7.16 2.46
N LEU A 106 -8.32 8.45 2.67
CA LEU A 106 -8.45 9.07 3.99
C LEU A 106 -9.91 9.17 4.39
N ASN A 107 -10.44 8.10 4.97
CA ASN A 107 -11.85 8.00 5.34
C ASN A 107 -12.02 7.02 6.50
N ARG A 108 -13.03 7.25 7.34
CA ARG A 108 -13.39 6.32 8.42
C ARG A 108 -13.71 4.90 7.92
N ALA A 109 -14.20 4.79 6.68
CA ALA A 109 -14.44 3.52 6.00
C ALA A 109 -13.63 3.46 4.71
N PHE A 110 -13.26 2.24 4.30
CA PHE A 110 -12.56 2.00 3.04
C PHE A 110 -13.33 2.57 1.84
N ASN A 111 -12.63 3.27 0.95
CA ASN A 111 -13.18 3.79 -0.30
C ASN A 111 -12.17 3.62 -1.44
N TYR A 112 -12.48 2.73 -2.37
CA TYR A 112 -11.64 2.48 -3.56
C TYR A 112 -11.75 3.59 -4.60
N ASP A 113 -12.96 4.14 -4.79
CA ASP A 113 -13.27 5.07 -5.89
C ASP A 113 -12.57 6.43 -5.70
N ASP A 114 -12.40 6.88 -4.45
CA ASP A 114 -11.69 8.11 -4.08
C ASP A 114 -10.22 7.89 -3.70
N ALA A 115 -9.70 6.67 -3.87
CA ALA A 115 -8.32 6.37 -3.50
C ALA A 115 -7.33 7.03 -4.47
N VAL A 116 -6.32 7.67 -3.90
CA VAL A 116 -5.25 8.33 -4.65
C VAL A 116 -3.94 7.59 -4.48
N GLU A 117 -3.03 7.72 -5.45
CA GLU A 117 -1.70 7.12 -5.37
C GLU A 117 -0.89 7.70 -4.19
N ILE A 118 -0.21 6.84 -3.42
CA ILE A 118 0.75 7.32 -2.43
C ILE A 118 1.91 7.99 -3.19
N PRO A 119 2.28 9.25 -2.88
CA PRO A 119 3.40 9.91 -3.54
C PRO A 119 4.73 9.15 -3.40
N GLY A 120 5.57 9.23 -4.43
CA GLY A 120 6.93 8.68 -4.42
C GLY A 120 7.07 7.35 -5.17
N SER A 121 7.88 6.44 -4.64
CA SER A 121 8.24 5.15 -5.26
C SER A 121 7.14 4.10 -5.01
N ASN A 122 5.93 4.34 -5.50
CA ASN A 122 4.73 3.55 -5.18
C ASN A 122 4.37 2.47 -6.22
N ARG A 123 5.17 2.31 -7.29
CA ARG A 123 4.93 1.35 -8.38
C ARG A 123 6.07 0.32 -8.49
N GLY A 124 5.86 -0.69 -9.32
CA GLY A 124 6.85 -1.71 -9.67
C GLY A 124 7.08 -2.77 -8.60
N GLY A 125 6.31 -2.75 -7.50
CA GLY A 125 6.43 -3.71 -6.41
C GLY A 125 7.75 -3.64 -5.65
N GLY A 126 8.05 -4.72 -4.93
CA GLY A 126 9.28 -4.89 -4.17
C GLY A 126 9.25 -4.21 -2.80
N ASN A 127 10.42 -4.16 -2.17
CA ASN A 127 10.58 -3.62 -0.83
C ASN A 127 10.51 -2.09 -0.86
N LYS A 128 9.58 -1.53 -0.09
CA LYS A 128 9.36 -0.08 0.03
C LYS A 128 9.40 0.35 1.48
N ILE A 129 9.63 1.64 1.66
CA ILE A 129 9.50 2.34 2.93
C ILE A 129 8.27 3.24 2.86
N LEU A 130 7.41 3.18 3.88
CA LEU A 130 6.30 4.12 4.05
C LEU A 130 6.68 5.18 5.09
N THR A 131 6.48 6.45 4.78
CA THR A 131 6.63 7.56 5.73
C THR A 131 5.29 8.21 6.01
N LEU A 132 5.03 8.50 7.28
CA LEU A 132 3.85 9.20 7.80
C LEU A 132 4.30 10.54 8.39
N GLU A 133 3.72 11.65 7.93
CA GLU A 133 4.04 13.02 8.38
C GLU A 133 2.76 13.82 8.59
N LEU A 134 2.68 14.61 9.66
CA LEU A 134 1.50 15.43 9.96
C LEU A 134 1.72 16.87 9.44
N ASN A 135 0.86 17.35 8.54
CA ASN A 135 0.91 18.69 7.95
C ASN A 135 -0.44 19.39 8.18
N ASP A 136 -0.47 20.47 8.96
CA ASP A 136 -1.68 21.28 9.23
C ASP A 136 -2.93 20.44 9.56
N ASN A 137 -2.77 19.47 10.47
CA ASN A 137 -3.77 18.48 10.89
C ASN A 137 -4.17 17.40 9.86
N ASN A 138 -3.55 17.37 8.67
CA ASN A 138 -3.71 16.31 7.69
C ASN A 138 -2.52 15.34 7.73
N ILE A 139 -2.77 14.08 7.40
CA ILE A 139 -1.71 13.07 7.24
C ILE A 139 -1.16 13.08 5.82
N GLY A 140 0.16 13.24 5.70
CA GLY A 140 0.93 13.03 4.49
C GLY A 140 1.53 11.63 4.49
N LEU A 141 1.43 10.96 3.34
CA LEU A 141 2.07 9.67 3.09
C LEU A 141 3.11 9.81 1.99
N LYS A 142 4.20 9.04 2.08
CA LYS A 142 5.19 8.94 1.02
C LYS A 142 5.83 7.57 0.98
N MET A 143 5.97 7.01 -0.22
CA MET A 143 6.76 5.80 -0.48
C MET A 143 8.16 6.14 -1.00
N ILE A 144 9.15 5.39 -0.53
CA ILE A 144 10.55 5.46 -0.96
C ILE A 144 10.99 4.06 -1.39
#